data_AF-A0A9E0MN40-F1
#
_entry.id   AF-A0A9E0MN40-F1
#
_cell.length_a   1.000
_cell.length_b   1.000
_cell.length_c   1.000
_cell.angle_alpha   90.00
_cell.angle_beta   90.00
_cell.angle_gamma   90.00
#
_symmetry.space_group_name_H-M   'P 1'
#
loop_
_entity.id
_entity.type
_entity.pdbx_description
1 polymer ?
#
loop_
_entity_poly.entity_id
_entity_poly.type
_entity_poly.pdbx_seq_one_letter_code
_entity_poly.pdbx_strand_id
1 'polypeptide(L)'
;MRTRILASCLAAAAFACGGDDGPPDLFEPKPECAGEMITPFAGAHPQVISKLEIGAAQDGFDLDGDGLPDNKLQGVRGLANPGIAGALSDYSLLIPIEMFDFATAAADACVKFALYLGIYTKDGDGDGEDTSVAEGDCNDLDMAIRPGATEVAGNGKDDNCNGMADEGDTDARHSQDQDGDGASPATGDCDDTNAMVGGLTGGNRQAEICGDRLDNDCSGVADRGPGDPPTTCNPFDSTPDAITIDPLSFAGGAPVIKFDSGEVVSEAGKLMLKAGPSLFAVSVPITGDLVLTLKITGTQIEAEVVEVDGHLVLRNGRLGGVIDAVTADTLRGLEFEDIGLRPEDSLLDAIFANSLGVFLALPAQPDTSMFAGCRTPDIDVDRDGYEIFCDTNSDNNMETKVVDLCVDGDGTVIRDEVVGAVTKHCTEAVDGDGKPRFVDGISVELNFETAPATLLEQ
;
A
#
# COMPACT_ATOMS: atom_id res chain seq x y z
N MET A 1 -15.91 67.72 52.06
CA MET A 1 -15.04 68.93 52.19
C MET A 1 -13.60 68.44 52.40
N ARG A 2 -12.59 69.06 51.76
CA ARG A 2 -11.14 68.75 51.89
C ARG A 2 -10.65 67.37 51.40
N THR A 3 -10.39 67.30 50.09
CA THR A 3 -9.08 67.01 49.47
C THR A 3 -7.99 66.29 50.30
N ARG A 4 -7.41 65.24 49.70
CA ARG A 4 -5.95 65.02 49.64
C ARG A 4 -5.56 64.43 48.27
N ILE A 5 -4.38 64.82 47.79
CA ILE A 5 -3.72 64.35 46.56
C ILE A 5 -2.30 63.96 46.97
N LEU A 6 -1.75 62.84 46.49
CA LEU A 6 -0.37 62.77 45.96
C LEU A 6 -0.03 61.44 45.28
N ALA A 7 0.73 61.55 44.19
CA ALA A 7 1.83 60.67 43.75
C ALA A 7 1.64 59.14 43.75
N SER A 8 1.28 58.63 42.56
CA SER A 8 2.05 57.64 41.80
C SER A 8 3.19 56.86 42.49
N CYS A 9 3.15 55.53 42.37
CA CYS A 9 4.35 54.71 42.23
C CYS A 9 4.15 53.71 41.08
N LEU A 10 5.23 53.34 40.39
CA LEU A 10 5.20 52.50 39.20
C LEU A 10 5.23 51.02 39.59
N ALA A 11 4.31 50.21 39.05
CA ALA A 11 4.36 48.76 39.14
C ALA A 11 3.75 48.17 37.86
N ALA A 12 4.60 47.76 36.93
CA ALA A 12 4.17 47.02 35.75
C ALA A 12 3.95 45.55 36.15
N ALA A 13 2.69 45.13 36.22
CA ALA A 13 2.33 43.73 36.25
C ALA A 13 2.10 43.30 34.79
N ALA A 14 3.12 42.71 34.18
CA ALA A 14 2.93 42.00 32.92
C ALA A 14 2.07 40.77 33.21
N PHE A 15 0.91 40.65 32.54
CA PHE A 15 0.27 39.36 32.40
C PHE A 15 1.12 38.55 31.43
N ALA A 16 1.83 37.56 31.94
CA ALA A 16 2.46 36.53 31.13
C ALA A 16 1.35 35.64 30.57
N CYS A 17 0.90 35.97 29.36
CA CYS A 17 0.25 35.03 28.46
C CYS A 17 1.32 34.56 27.46
N GLY A 18 1.31 33.26 27.16
CA GLY A 18 2.48 32.53 26.69
C GLY A 18 2.62 31.28 27.54
N GLY A 19 1.64 30.39 27.42
CA GLY A 19 1.83 28.98 27.79
C GLY A 19 2.55 28.31 26.62
N ASP A 20 3.34 27.28 26.91
CA ASP A 20 4.02 26.45 25.91
C ASP A 20 3.05 25.43 25.27
N ASP A 21 1.75 25.76 25.27
CA ASP A 21 0.68 25.04 24.61
C ASP A 21 0.73 25.43 23.12
N GLY A 22 1.38 24.59 22.30
CA GLY A 22 1.37 24.73 20.85
C GLY A 22 -0.04 24.60 20.24
N PRO A 23 -0.19 24.69 18.91
CA PRO A 23 -1.41 24.24 18.27
C PRO A 23 -1.71 22.79 18.72
N PRO A 24 -2.98 22.41 18.97
CA PRO A 24 -3.30 21.04 19.29
C PRO A 24 -2.91 20.12 18.13
N ASP A 25 -2.66 18.85 18.45
CA ASP A 25 -2.34 17.82 17.46
C ASP A 25 -3.42 17.78 16.36
N LEU A 26 -3.02 17.55 15.11
CA LEU A 26 -3.94 17.28 14.01
C LEU A 26 -4.63 15.92 14.22
N PHE A 27 -3.91 14.98 14.84
CA PHE A 27 -4.30 13.59 15.03
C PHE A 27 -4.33 13.23 16.52
N GLU A 28 -5.21 13.89 17.31
CA GLU A 28 -5.40 13.57 18.72
C GLU A 28 -5.83 12.09 18.90
N PRO A 29 -5.02 11.24 19.58
CA PRO A 29 -5.29 9.81 19.65
C PRO A 29 -6.49 9.49 20.54
N LYS A 30 -7.47 8.75 20.00
CA LYS A 30 -8.60 8.23 20.78
C LYS A 30 -8.11 7.34 21.94
N PRO A 31 -8.77 7.34 23.11
CA PRO A 31 -8.43 6.47 24.23
C PRO A 31 -8.41 4.97 23.84
N GLU A 32 -7.36 4.27 24.23
CA GLU A 32 -7.21 2.82 23.97
C GLU A 32 -8.36 1.99 24.58
N CYS A 33 -8.82 0.98 23.84
CA CYS A 33 -9.79 0.01 24.33
C CYS A 33 -9.18 -0.85 25.43
N ALA A 34 -9.78 -0.80 26.63
CA ALA A 34 -9.35 -1.63 27.76
C ALA A 34 -9.67 -3.11 27.51
N GLY A 35 -8.63 -3.94 27.40
CA GLY A 35 -8.73 -5.37 27.13
C GLY A 35 -7.36 -6.04 27.21
N GLU A 36 -7.21 -7.22 26.63
CA GLU A 36 -5.90 -7.79 26.37
C GLU A 36 -5.28 -7.15 25.10
N MET A 37 -4.02 -7.49 24.80
CA MET A 37 -3.36 -7.03 23.57
C MET A 37 -3.92 -7.81 22.37
N ILE A 38 -4.06 -7.13 21.22
CA ILE A 38 -4.30 -7.81 19.93
C ILE A 38 -3.28 -8.94 19.77
N THR A 39 -3.79 -10.14 19.55
CA THR A 39 -3.04 -11.37 19.34
C THR A 39 -3.62 -12.03 18.09
N PRO A 40 -2.81 -12.39 17.07
CA PRO A 40 -3.30 -13.06 15.87
C PRO A 40 -4.19 -14.27 16.15
N PHE A 41 -5.17 -14.49 15.28
CA PHE A 41 -6.16 -15.58 15.30
C PHE A 41 -7.07 -15.62 16.53
N ALA A 42 -7.09 -14.56 17.36
CA ALA A 42 -7.95 -14.43 18.54
C ALA A 42 -9.13 -13.44 18.34
N GLY A 43 -9.34 -12.94 17.12
CA GLY A 43 -10.43 -12.04 16.76
C GLY A 43 -11.80 -12.71 16.78
N ALA A 44 -12.83 -11.95 17.18
CA ALA A 44 -14.21 -12.44 17.26
C ALA A 44 -14.96 -12.40 15.91
N HIS A 45 -14.55 -11.50 15.01
CA HIS A 45 -15.19 -11.30 13.70
C HIS A 45 -14.16 -11.22 12.56
N PRO A 46 -13.47 -12.34 12.25
CA PRO A 46 -12.57 -12.45 11.09
C PRO A 46 -13.26 -12.17 9.75
N GLN A 47 -12.58 -11.41 8.91
CA GLN A 47 -13.04 -10.89 7.61
C GLN A 47 -11.84 -10.75 6.66
N VAL A 48 -12.08 -10.37 5.40
CA VAL A 48 -11.07 -9.86 4.46
C VAL A 48 -11.59 -8.64 3.73
N ILE A 49 -10.71 -7.74 3.26
CA ILE A 49 -11.09 -6.71 2.28
C ILE A 49 -11.43 -7.40 0.95
N SER A 50 -12.67 -7.25 0.50
CA SER A 50 -13.19 -7.79 -0.77
C SER A 50 -13.28 -6.75 -1.89
N LYS A 51 -12.92 -5.50 -1.58
CA LYS A 51 -12.83 -4.38 -2.52
C LYS A 51 -11.94 -3.31 -1.89
N LEU A 52 -10.96 -2.80 -2.66
CA LEU A 52 -10.18 -1.62 -2.31
C LEU A 52 -10.10 -0.71 -3.53
N GLU A 53 -10.26 0.60 -3.36
CA GLU A 53 -10.08 1.57 -4.45
C GLU A 53 -9.76 2.98 -3.93
N ILE A 54 -9.04 3.81 -4.70
CA ILE A 54 -8.85 5.23 -4.33
C ILE A 54 -10.21 5.95 -4.39
N GLY A 55 -10.52 6.75 -3.37
CA GLY A 55 -11.73 7.57 -3.28
C GLY A 55 -11.80 8.66 -4.36
N ALA A 56 -13.00 9.23 -4.55
CA ALA A 56 -13.21 10.43 -5.38
C ALA A 56 -12.97 11.70 -4.56
N ALA A 57 -12.94 12.87 -5.22
CA ALA A 57 -12.79 14.19 -4.58
C ALA A 57 -13.93 14.61 -3.63
N GLN A 58 -14.97 13.79 -3.43
CA GLN A 58 -15.99 14.00 -2.40
C GLN A 58 -16.04 12.85 -1.37
N ASP A 59 -15.13 11.90 -1.50
CA ASP A 59 -14.81 10.88 -0.51
C ASP A 59 -13.52 11.36 0.17
N GLY A 60 -13.35 11.12 1.48
CA GLY A 60 -12.24 11.66 2.26
C GLY A 60 -12.65 12.05 3.69
N PHE A 61 -11.66 12.13 4.57
CA PHE A 61 -11.85 12.72 5.90
C PHE A 61 -11.60 14.23 5.81
N ASP A 62 -12.30 15.00 6.64
CA ASP A 62 -12.00 16.42 6.88
C ASP A 62 -10.78 16.42 7.81
N LEU A 63 -9.57 16.48 7.22
CA LEU A 63 -8.31 16.31 7.95
C LEU A 63 -7.83 17.65 8.50
N ASP A 64 -7.90 18.73 7.71
CA ASP A 64 -7.47 20.06 8.14
C ASP A 64 -8.51 20.80 9.03
N GLY A 65 -9.80 20.48 8.86
CA GLY A 65 -10.92 21.06 9.60
C GLY A 65 -11.68 22.20 8.89
N ASP A 66 -11.50 22.40 7.58
CA ASP A 66 -12.26 23.40 6.80
C ASP A 66 -13.74 23.01 6.57
N GLY A 67 -14.07 21.72 6.72
CA GLY A 67 -15.42 21.17 6.52
C GLY A 67 -15.66 20.50 5.17
N LEU A 68 -14.61 20.22 4.39
CA LEU A 68 -14.61 19.48 3.13
C LEU A 68 -13.79 18.17 3.25
N PRO A 69 -14.02 17.17 2.37
CA PRO A 69 -13.18 15.97 2.35
C PRO A 69 -11.81 16.20 1.71
N ASP A 70 -10.74 15.83 2.42
CA ASP A 70 -9.36 15.83 1.93
C ASP A 70 -9.01 14.50 1.26
N ASN A 71 -8.74 14.57 -0.04
CA ASN A 71 -8.26 13.45 -0.85
C ASN A 71 -7.65 13.99 -2.17
N LYS A 72 -6.35 14.34 -2.20
CA LYS A 72 -5.70 14.73 -3.46
C LYS A 72 -5.44 13.54 -4.36
N LEU A 73 -5.09 12.37 -3.81
CA LEU A 73 -4.77 11.19 -4.62
C LEU A 73 -5.94 10.69 -5.49
N GLN A 74 -7.17 11.16 -5.28
CA GLN A 74 -8.27 11.02 -6.25
C GLN A 74 -7.87 11.37 -7.70
N GLY A 75 -6.89 12.28 -7.90
CA GLY A 75 -6.40 12.63 -9.23
C GLY A 75 -5.85 11.42 -10.00
N VAL A 76 -5.06 10.57 -9.34
CA VAL A 76 -4.48 9.35 -9.93
C VAL A 76 -5.41 8.13 -9.90
N ARG A 77 -6.64 8.26 -9.34
CA ARG A 77 -7.64 7.18 -9.28
C ARG A 77 -7.87 6.48 -10.63
N GLY A 78 -7.90 7.24 -11.72
CA GLY A 78 -8.12 6.70 -13.07
C GLY A 78 -6.97 5.84 -13.62
N LEU A 79 -5.77 5.98 -13.06
CA LEU A 79 -4.58 5.17 -13.39
C LEU A 79 -4.42 4.00 -12.41
N ALA A 80 -4.64 4.27 -11.11
CA ALA A 80 -4.37 3.31 -10.04
C ALA A 80 -5.49 2.27 -9.83
N ASN A 81 -6.78 2.66 -9.89
CA ASN A 81 -7.87 1.73 -9.56
C ASN A 81 -7.92 0.47 -10.44
N PRO A 82 -7.61 0.50 -11.75
CA PRO A 82 -7.50 -0.72 -12.55
C PRO A 82 -6.41 -1.66 -12.04
N GLY A 83 -5.23 -1.13 -11.65
CA GLY A 83 -4.13 -1.92 -11.09
C GLY A 83 -4.42 -2.44 -9.68
N ILE A 84 -5.14 -1.68 -8.84
CA ILE A 84 -5.59 -2.14 -7.52
C ILE A 84 -6.63 -3.26 -7.66
N ALA A 85 -7.57 -3.13 -8.61
CA ALA A 85 -8.55 -4.18 -8.90
C ALA A 85 -7.87 -5.45 -9.44
N GLY A 86 -6.93 -5.31 -10.38
CA GLY A 86 -6.09 -6.41 -10.87
C GLY A 86 -5.26 -7.05 -9.76
N ALA A 87 -4.66 -6.29 -8.85
CA ALA A 87 -3.92 -6.87 -7.74
C ALA A 87 -4.79 -7.70 -6.78
N LEU A 88 -6.06 -7.33 -6.60
CA LEU A 88 -7.03 -8.12 -5.82
C LEU A 88 -7.56 -9.35 -6.57
N SER A 89 -7.56 -9.39 -7.91
CA SER A 89 -8.05 -10.53 -8.69
C SER A 89 -6.95 -11.48 -9.19
N ASP A 90 -5.82 -10.93 -9.62
CA ASP A 90 -4.78 -11.63 -10.39
C ASP A 90 -3.65 -12.07 -9.45
N TYR A 91 -3.06 -11.11 -8.71
CA TYR A 91 -2.13 -11.42 -7.61
C TYR A 91 -2.84 -11.94 -6.35
N SER A 92 -4.12 -12.30 -6.49
CA SER A 92 -4.81 -13.14 -5.52
C SER A 92 -4.90 -12.49 -4.12
N LEU A 93 -4.67 -11.16 -4.03
CA LEU A 93 -4.18 -10.46 -2.85
C LEU A 93 -5.26 -10.30 -1.77
N LEU A 94 -5.02 -10.91 -0.61
CA LEU A 94 -5.86 -10.78 0.56
C LEU A 94 -5.34 -9.73 1.53
N ILE A 95 -6.29 -9.01 2.16
CA ILE A 95 -6.05 -8.20 3.35
C ILE A 95 -7.02 -8.68 4.45
N PRO A 96 -6.67 -9.72 5.24
CA PRO A 96 -7.48 -10.17 6.36
C PRO A 96 -7.65 -9.10 7.42
N ILE A 97 -8.82 -9.08 8.07
CA ILE A 97 -9.16 -8.20 9.18
C ILE A 97 -9.62 -9.03 10.38
N GLU A 98 -9.02 -8.83 11.55
CA GLU A 98 -9.50 -9.37 12.82
C GLU A 98 -10.02 -8.26 13.74
N MET A 99 -11.24 -8.42 14.28
CA MET A 99 -11.82 -7.51 15.27
C MET A 99 -11.74 -8.09 16.69
N PHE A 100 -11.29 -7.27 17.64
CA PHE A 100 -11.09 -7.61 19.06
C PHE A 100 -11.84 -6.62 19.97
N ASP A 101 -12.13 -7.04 21.20
CA ASP A 101 -13.04 -6.38 22.18
C ASP A 101 -14.51 -6.18 21.69
N PHE A 102 -14.77 -6.40 20.40
CA PHE A 102 -16.06 -6.22 19.74
C PHE A 102 -16.98 -7.44 19.90
N ALA A 103 -17.67 -7.52 21.04
CA ALA A 103 -18.55 -8.66 21.37
C ALA A 103 -19.90 -8.68 20.64
N THR A 104 -20.38 -7.53 20.14
CA THR A 104 -21.65 -7.36 19.39
C THR A 104 -21.62 -6.06 18.60
N ALA A 105 -22.26 -6.01 17.43
CA ALA A 105 -22.62 -4.76 16.76
C ALA A 105 -23.63 -3.95 17.59
N ALA A 106 -23.13 -3.01 18.38
CA ALA A 106 -23.91 -2.12 19.23
C ALA A 106 -23.22 -0.75 19.32
N ALA A 107 -24.00 0.30 19.57
CA ALA A 107 -23.44 1.62 19.83
C ALA A 107 -22.70 1.65 21.18
N ASP A 108 -21.70 2.53 21.29
CA ASP A 108 -20.77 2.70 22.41
C ASP A 108 -19.91 1.44 22.69
N ALA A 109 -19.83 0.50 21.73
CA ALA A 109 -18.93 -0.65 21.80
C ALA A 109 -17.50 -0.23 21.41
N CYS A 110 -16.53 -0.57 22.24
CA CYS A 110 -15.10 -0.41 21.91
C CYS A 110 -14.68 -1.50 20.91
N VAL A 111 -13.85 -1.14 19.94
CA VAL A 111 -13.34 -2.04 18.91
C VAL A 111 -11.86 -1.78 18.73
N LYS A 112 -11.04 -2.81 18.97
CA LYS A 112 -9.71 -2.89 18.37
C LYS A 112 -9.80 -3.71 17.09
N PHE A 113 -8.92 -3.47 16.12
CA PHE A 113 -8.77 -4.40 14.99
C PHE A 113 -7.37 -4.37 14.38
N ALA A 114 -7.06 -5.41 13.62
CA ALA A 114 -5.79 -5.59 12.93
C ALA A 114 -6.01 -6.00 11.47
N LEU A 115 -5.13 -5.53 10.58
CA LEU A 115 -5.07 -5.92 9.17
C LEU A 115 -3.78 -6.72 8.91
N TYR A 116 -3.87 -7.69 8.00
CA TYR A 116 -2.81 -8.63 7.61
C TYR A 116 -2.69 -8.71 6.07
N LEU A 117 -1.94 -9.68 5.53
CA LEU A 117 -1.82 -9.96 4.08
C LEU A 117 -2.02 -11.48 3.80
N GLY A 118 -2.32 -11.89 2.56
CA GLY A 118 -2.52 -13.30 2.14
C GLY A 118 -2.80 -13.48 0.62
N ILE A 119 -3.18 -14.68 0.14
CA ILE A 119 -3.27 -15.06 -1.31
C ILE A 119 -4.40 -16.11 -1.63
N TYR A 120 -5.18 -16.02 -2.75
CA TYR A 120 -6.20 -17.02 -3.29
C TYR A 120 -6.39 -17.10 -4.86
N THR A 121 -6.36 -18.30 -5.52
CA THR A 121 -6.47 -18.64 -6.99
C THR A 121 -7.79 -19.37 -7.48
N LYS A 122 -8.22 -19.24 -8.77
CA LYS A 122 -9.47 -19.85 -9.35
C LYS A 122 -9.63 -19.78 -10.91
N ASP A 123 -10.22 -20.83 -11.53
CA ASP A 123 -10.86 -20.94 -12.89
C ASP A 123 -11.39 -19.60 -13.48
N GLY A 124 -11.03 -19.22 -14.72
CA GLY A 124 -11.38 -17.95 -15.35
C GLY A 124 -11.86 -17.97 -16.81
N ASP A 125 -11.44 -18.91 -17.65
CA ASP A 125 -11.67 -18.83 -19.11
C ASP A 125 -12.79 -19.74 -19.67
N GLY A 126 -12.99 -20.91 -19.06
CA GLY A 126 -14.08 -21.84 -19.38
C GLY A 126 -13.81 -22.82 -20.55
N ASP A 127 -12.57 -23.16 -20.85
CA ASP A 127 -12.18 -24.25 -21.74
C ASP A 127 -12.69 -25.64 -21.24
N GLY A 128 -12.65 -25.86 -19.93
CA GLY A 128 -13.04 -27.10 -19.25
C GLY A 128 -12.07 -27.59 -18.18
N GLU A 129 -10.86 -27.04 -18.09
CA GLU A 129 -9.88 -27.26 -17.02
C GLU A 129 -9.84 -26.00 -16.11
N ASP A 130 -9.06 -26.02 -15.04
CA ASP A 130 -8.99 -24.94 -14.06
C ASP A 130 -7.58 -24.78 -13.50
N THR A 131 -7.22 -23.64 -12.91
CA THR A 131 -6.10 -23.58 -11.98
C THR A 131 -6.38 -24.46 -10.74
N SER A 132 -6.18 -25.77 -10.86
CA SER A 132 -5.92 -26.72 -9.78
C SER A 132 -4.44 -27.09 -9.77
N VAL A 133 -3.88 -27.22 -8.58
CA VAL A 133 -2.44 -27.22 -8.30
C VAL A 133 -1.79 -28.56 -8.69
N ALA A 134 -2.41 -29.40 -9.52
CA ALA A 134 -1.99 -30.79 -9.77
C ALA A 134 -1.57 -31.06 -11.22
N GLU A 135 -2.49 -30.83 -12.17
CA GLU A 135 -2.37 -31.05 -13.62
C GLU A 135 -3.32 -30.05 -14.36
N GLY A 136 -3.51 -28.85 -13.78
CA GLY A 136 -4.55 -27.90 -14.17
C GLY A 136 -4.14 -26.91 -15.27
N ASP A 137 -5.04 -25.99 -15.60
CA ASP A 137 -4.74 -24.85 -16.47
C ASP A 137 -3.63 -23.96 -15.88
N CYS A 138 -2.78 -23.54 -16.79
CA CYS A 138 -1.56 -22.77 -16.60
C CYS A 138 -1.71 -21.32 -17.08
N ASN A 139 -2.80 -20.96 -17.77
CA ASN A 139 -3.18 -19.57 -18.00
C ASN A 139 -4.70 -19.40 -18.13
N ASP A 140 -5.35 -19.24 -16.97
CA ASP A 140 -6.80 -19.19 -16.69
C ASP A 140 -7.58 -18.01 -17.34
N LEU A 141 -7.06 -17.46 -18.44
CA LEU A 141 -7.56 -16.33 -19.21
C LEU A 141 -7.40 -16.50 -20.74
N ASP A 142 -6.79 -17.57 -21.27
CA ASP A 142 -6.56 -17.74 -22.73
C ASP A 142 -6.65 -19.19 -23.24
N MET A 143 -7.81 -19.56 -23.76
CA MET A 143 -8.23 -20.92 -24.17
C MET A 143 -7.39 -21.59 -25.28
N ALA A 144 -6.32 -20.95 -25.73
CA ALA A 144 -5.26 -21.59 -26.50
C ALA A 144 -4.37 -22.47 -25.61
N ILE A 145 -4.14 -22.01 -24.38
CA ILE A 145 -3.30 -22.58 -23.33
C ILE A 145 -4.20 -23.45 -22.42
N ARG A 146 -3.82 -24.71 -22.15
CA ARG A 146 -4.52 -25.67 -21.25
C ARG A 146 -3.86 -27.06 -21.28
N PRO A 147 -4.13 -27.95 -20.30
CA PRO A 147 -3.77 -29.37 -20.34
C PRO A 147 -4.00 -30.05 -21.71
N GLY A 148 -2.91 -30.42 -22.38
CA GLY A 148 -2.93 -31.17 -23.64
C GLY A 148 -3.33 -30.36 -24.89
N ALA A 149 -3.07 -29.05 -24.92
CA ALA A 149 -3.12 -28.24 -26.14
C ALA A 149 -1.98 -28.58 -27.15
N THR A 150 -1.36 -27.59 -27.79
CA THR A 150 -0.26 -27.80 -28.75
C THR A 150 0.60 -26.54 -28.87
N GLU A 151 1.88 -26.67 -28.48
CA GLU A 151 2.89 -25.61 -28.47
C GLU A 151 2.96 -24.74 -29.73
N VAL A 152 3.12 -23.43 -29.50
CA VAL A 152 3.19 -22.37 -30.51
C VAL A 152 4.64 -21.90 -30.75
N ALA A 153 5.59 -22.84 -30.72
CA ALA A 153 6.96 -22.82 -31.26
C ALA A 153 7.63 -21.42 -31.37
N GLY A 154 8.25 -21.00 -30.27
CA GLY A 154 8.95 -19.73 -30.09
C GLY A 154 8.09 -18.65 -29.44
N ASN A 155 7.15 -19.02 -28.57
CA ASN A 155 6.34 -18.09 -27.78
C ASN A 155 6.86 -17.92 -26.32
N GLY A 156 7.69 -18.85 -25.83
CA GLY A 156 8.19 -18.87 -24.45
C GLY A 156 7.12 -19.21 -23.41
N LYS A 157 6.12 -20.03 -23.76
CA LYS A 157 5.06 -20.49 -22.85
C LYS A 157 4.89 -21.99 -22.95
N ASP A 158 4.45 -22.62 -21.86
CA ASP A 158 3.78 -23.92 -21.93
C ASP A 158 2.35 -23.67 -22.41
N ASP A 159 2.06 -23.96 -23.69
CA ASP A 159 0.68 -23.90 -24.16
C ASP A 159 -0.12 -25.14 -23.71
N ASN A 160 0.53 -26.25 -23.33
CA ASN A 160 -0.14 -27.53 -23.06
C ASN A 160 -0.20 -27.98 -21.58
N CYS A 161 0.20 -27.10 -20.66
CA CYS A 161 0.22 -27.23 -19.20
C CYS A 161 0.78 -28.58 -18.71
N ASN A 162 1.91 -29.01 -19.29
CA ASN A 162 2.62 -30.24 -18.86
C ASN A 162 3.85 -29.97 -17.99
N GLY A 163 4.12 -28.69 -17.68
CA GLY A 163 5.33 -28.21 -17.05
C GLY A 163 6.46 -28.04 -18.07
N MET A 164 6.17 -27.70 -19.33
CA MET A 164 7.16 -27.51 -20.41
C MET A 164 6.71 -26.51 -21.48
N ALA A 165 7.48 -25.44 -21.66
CA ALA A 165 7.30 -24.45 -22.72
C ALA A 165 7.99 -24.84 -24.04
N ASP A 166 7.31 -24.67 -25.18
CA ASP A 166 7.91 -24.83 -26.52
C ASP A 166 8.51 -26.23 -26.81
N GLU A 167 8.09 -27.29 -26.10
CA GLU A 167 8.80 -28.56 -26.11
C GLU A 167 8.64 -29.34 -27.42
N GLY A 168 9.77 -29.72 -28.02
CA GLY A 168 9.79 -30.36 -29.33
C GLY A 168 9.72 -29.39 -30.52
N ASP A 169 9.90 -28.07 -30.30
CA ASP A 169 10.28 -27.16 -31.39
C ASP A 169 11.53 -27.69 -32.13
N THR A 170 11.59 -27.37 -33.42
CA THR A 170 12.66 -27.78 -34.34
C THR A 170 13.43 -26.59 -34.92
N ASP A 171 13.15 -25.35 -34.51
CA ASP A 171 14.01 -24.21 -34.84
C ASP A 171 15.31 -24.25 -34.02
N ALA A 172 16.43 -24.42 -34.74
CA ALA A 172 17.77 -24.52 -34.15
C ALA A 172 18.25 -23.24 -33.42
N ARG A 173 17.45 -22.16 -33.40
CA ARG A 173 17.68 -21.00 -32.53
C ARG A 173 17.33 -21.27 -31.08
N HIS A 174 16.25 -22.03 -30.83
CA HIS A 174 15.69 -22.34 -29.51
C HIS A 174 16.24 -23.65 -28.92
N SER A 175 17.19 -24.29 -29.61
CA SER A 175 17.95 -25.46 -29.13
C SER A 175 19.31 -25.07 -28.51
N GLN A 176 19.39 -23.89 -27.91
CA GLN A 176 20.57 -23.38 -27.21
C GLN A 176 20.17 -23.13 -25.76
N ASP A 177 20.95 -23.74 -24.86
CA ASP A 177 21.03 -23.48 -23.42
C ASP A 177 21.85 -22.19 -23.23
N GLN A 178 21.22 -21.09 -22.82
CA GLN A 178 21.86 -19.77 -22.72
C GLN A 178 22.35 -19.41 -21.32
N ASP A 179 21.70 -19.86 -20.23
CA ASP A 179 22.14 -19.61 -18.85
C ASP A 179 23.06 -20.71 -18.27
N GLY A 180 22.99 -21.95 -18.79
CA GLY A 180 23.84 -23.07 -18.43
C GLY A 180 23.25 -24.09 -17.45
N ASP A 181 21.94 -24.09 -17.17
CA ASP A 181 21.33 -25.05 -16.23
C ASP A 181 21.10 -26.46 -16.82
N GLY A 182 21.06 -26.57 -18.15
CA GLY A 182 20.87 -27.81 -18.90
C GLY A 182 19.49 -27.98 -19.57
N ALA A 183 18.56 -27.04 -19.39
CA ALA A 183 17.38 -26.85 -20.22
C ALA A 183 17.69 -26.03 -21.51
N SER A 184 16.63 -25.67 -22.23
CA SER A 184 16.55 -24.75 -23.38
C SER A 184 15.10 -24.74 -23.88
N PRO A 185 14.60 -23.73 -24.62
CA PRO A 185 13.17 -23.62 -24.92
C PRO A 185 12.64 -24.79 -25.74
N ALA A 186 13.39 -25.27 -26.75
CA ALA A 186 13.00 -26.48 -27.51
C ALA A 186 12.98 -27.79 -26.69
N THR A 187 13.35 -27.73 -25.40
CA THR A 187 13.30 -28.81 -24.41
C THR A 187 12.44 -28.46 -23.18
N GLY A 188 11.60 -27.43 -23.24
CA GLY A 188 10.61 -27.10 -22.22
C GLY A 188 10.82 -25.78 -21.49
N ASP A 189 11.85 -25.00 -21.79
CA ASP A 189 12.26 -23.85 -20.95
C ASP A 189 11.48 -22.57 -21.23
N CYS A 190 10.90 -21.97 -20.18
CA CYS A 190 10.11 -20.74 -20.24
C CYS A 190 10.92 -19.46 -19.95
N ASP A 191 12.14 -19.54 -19.38
CA ASP A 191 13.08 -18.40 -19.30
C ASP A 191 14.55 -18.90 -19.30
N ASP A 192 15.00 -19.34 -20.48
CA ASP A 192 16.38 -19.70 -20.85
C ASP A 192 17.42 -18.56 -20.62
N THR A 193 17.05 -17.44 -19.98
CA THR A 193 17.98 -16.44 -19.48
C THR A 193 18.20 -16.49 -17.96
N ASN A 194 17.55 -17.45 -17.27
CA ASN A 194 17.40 -17.51 -15.82
C ASN A 194 17.34 -18.96 -15.31
N ALA A 195 18.51 -19.48 -14.93
CA ALA A 195 18.80 -20.84 -14.40
C ALA A 195 18.06 -21.28 -13.10
N MET A 196 16.95 -20.63 -12.77
CA MET A 196 15.99 -20.95 -11.70
C MET A 196 14.58 -21.25 -12.24
N VAL A 197 14.38 -21.10 -13.55
CA VAL A 197 13.13 -21.30 -14.30
C VAL A 197 13.38 -22.40 -15.33
N GLY A 198 12.43 -23.32 -15.54
CA GLY A 198 12.55 -24.41 -16.53
C GLY A 198 13.65 -25.47 -16.29
N GLY A 199 14.56 -25.29 -15.33
CA GLY A 199 15.78 -26.06 -15.26
C GLY A 199 15.70 -27.58 -15.09
N LEU A 200 16.81 -28.27 -15.41
CA LEU A 200 16.91 -29.75 -15.36
C LEU A 200 17.83 -30.29 -14.26
N THR A 201 17.45 -30.11 -12.98
CA THR A 201 18.20 -30.67 -11.84
C THR A 201 18.23 -32.22 -11.85
N GLY A 202 19.36 -32.77 -12.29
CA GLY A 202 19.63 -34.22 -12.26
C GLY A 202 18.92 -35.04 -13.34
N GLY A 203 18.31 -34.39 -14.34
CA GLY A 203 17.58 -35.03 -15.43
C GLY A 203 16.08 -35.20 -15.21
N ASN A 204 15.53 -34.58 -14.15
CA ASN A 204 14.12 -34.21 -14.06
C ASN A 204 14.03 -32.68 -14.16
N ARG A 205 12.84 -32.15 -14.44
CA ARG A 205 12.52 -30.74 -14.23
C ARG A 205 12.77 -30.34 -12.76
N GLN A 206 13.08 -29.07 -12.55
CA GLN A 206 12.85 -28.37 -11.28
C GLN A 206 11.38 -28.53 -10.85
N ALA A 207 11.05 -28.14 -9.61
CA ALA A 207 9.70 -28.20 -9.07
C ALA A 207 9.42 -26.88 -8.35
N GLU A 208 8.17 -26.43 -8.36
CA GLU A 208 7.75 -25.16 -7.77
C GLU A 208 8.31 -24.84 -6.37
N ILE A 209 8.83 -23.63 -6.22
CA ILE A 209 9.47 -23.10 -5.01
C ILE A 209 8.57 -22.02 -4.41
N CYS A 210 7.42 -22.46 -3.88
CA CYS A 210 6.36 -21.58 -3.35
C CYS A 210 6.87 -20.39 -2.53
N GLY A 211 6.59 -19.19 -3.02
CA GLY A 211 6.93 -17.88 -2.47
C GLY A 211 8.04 -17.14 -3.22
N ASP A 212 8.65 -17.74 -4.26
CA ASP A 212 9.71 -17.09 -5.05
C ASP A 212 9.19 -16.28 -6.26
N ARG A 213 7.92 -16.50 -6.68
CA ARG A 213 7.20 -15.81 -7.77
C ARG A 213 7.74 -16.08 -9.17
N LEU A 214 8.59 -17.07 -9.33
CA LEU A 214 9.01 -17.60 -10.63
C LEU A 214 8.17 -18.84 -10.94
N ASP A 215 8.06 -19.13 -12.24
CA ASP A 215 7.44 -20.36 -12.74
C ASP A 215 8.55 -21.42 -12.87
N ASN A 216 9.06 -21.89 -11.72
CA ASN A 216 10.26 -22.74 -11.66
C ASN A 216 10.11 -24.04 -12.45
N ASP A 217 8.90 -24.62 -12.49
CA ASP A 217 8.61 -25.82 -13.28
C ASP A 217 7.87 -25.59 -14.60
N CYS A 218 7.73 -24.33 -15.03
CA CYS A 218 7.06 -23.93 -16.27
C CYS A 218 5.60 -24.44 -16.39
N SER A 219 4.87 -24.45 -15.27
CA SER A 219 3.43 -24.75 -15.19
C SER A 219 2.56 -23.49 -15.29
N GLY A 220 3.11 -22.39 -15.80
CA GLY A 220 2.45 -21.13 -16.19
C GLY A 220 1.95 -20.26 -15.03
N VAL A 221 1.88 -20.80 -13.81
CA VAL A 221 1.43 -20.10 -12.62
C VAL A 221 2.39 -20.38 -11.47
N ALA A 222 3.17 -19.38 -11.11
CA ALA A 222 4.14 -19.45 -10.01
C ALA A 222 3.52 -19.86 -8.66
N ASP A 223 4.38 -20.40 -7.81
CA ASP A 223 4.17 -20.79 -6.42
C ASP A 223 3.28 -22.06 -6.22
N ARG A 224 3.28 -23.01 -7.16
CA ARG A 224 2.12 -23.91 -7.40
C ARG A 224 2.38 -25.44 -7.50
N GLY A 225 2.73 -26.08 -6.39
CA GLY A 225 3.19 -27.49 -6.37
C GLY A 225 2.13 -28.64 -6.51
N PRO A 226 2.37 -29.68 -7.35
CA PRO A 226 1.48 -30.82 -7.66
C PRO A 226 0.62 -31.46 -6.55
N GLY A 227 -0.66 -31.06 -6.41
CA GLY A 227 -1.69 -31.88 -5.75
C GLY A 227 -3.05 -31.27 -5.34
N ASP A 228 -3.20 -29.94 -5.22
CA ASP A 228 -4.35 -29.32 -4.53
C ASP A 228 -5.50 -28.80 -5.44
N PRO A 229 -6.76 -28.65 -4.92
CA PRO A 229 -7.95 -28.33 -5.73
C PRO A 229 -8.26 -26.80 -5.90
N PRO A 230 -9.19 -26.44 -6.81
CA PRO A 230 -9.36 -25.07 -7.34
C PRO A 230 -10.49 -24.26 -6.67
N THR A 231 -11.24 -24.85 -5.73
CA THR A 231 -12.33 -24.18 -4.98
C THR A 231 -12.09 -24.19 -3.47
N THR A 232 -10.83 -24.34 -3.06
CA THR A 232 -10.37 -24.30 -1.67
C THR A 232 -9.46 -23.12 -1.40
N CYS A 233 -8.74 -22.68 -2.42
CA CYS A 233 -7.59 -21.80 -2.30
C CYS A 233 -7.89 -20.39 -2.82
N ASN A 234 -9.15 -19.94 -2.57
CA ASN A 234 -11.06 -17.86 -3.05
C ASN A 234 -11.95 -17.10 -1.95
N PRO A 235 -11.72 -15.82 -1.59
CA PRO A 235 -12.12 -15.33 -0.28
C PRO A 235 -13.12 -14.17 -0.30
N PHE A 236 -13.56 -13.74 -1.48
CA PHE A 236 -14.29 -12.48 -1.68
C PHE A 236 -15.81 -12.63 -1.82
N ASP A 237 -16.34 -13.85 -1.67
CA ASP A 237 -17.78 -14.10 -1.72
C ASP A 237 -18.47 -13.88 -0.35
N SER A 238 -19.77 -14.15 -0.23
CA SER A 238 -20.53 -13.90 1.01
C SER A 238 -20.45 -15.05 2.03
N THR A 239 -19.68 -16.10 1.77
CA THR A 239 -19.52 -17.28 2.62
C THR A 239 -18.15 -17.27 3.33
N PRO A 240 -18.01 -17.82 4.56
CA PRO A 240 -16.76 -17.74 5.29
C PRO A 240 -15.75 -18.79 4.83
N ASP A 241 -14.96 -18.48 3.81
CA ASP A 241 -13.87 -19.33 3.31
C ASP A 241 -12.75 -19.54 4.35
N ALA A 242 -12.05 -20.67 4.23
CA ALA A 242 -10.92 -21.02 5.08
C ALA A 242 -9.63 -20.38 4.52
N ILE A 243 -9.11 -19.39 5.22
CA ILE A 243 -7.98 -18.57 4.77
C ILE A 243 -6.79 -18.79 5.69
N THR A 244 -5.76 -19.39 5.14
CA THR A 244 -4.49 -19.65 5.81
C THR A 244 -3.59 -18.42 5.69
N ILE A 245 -3.22 -17.79 6.80
CA ILE A 245 -2.37 -16.58 6.78
C ILE A 245 -0.90 -16.98 6.92
N ASP A 246 -0.04 -16.42 6.06
CA ASP A 246 1.39 -16.71 6.07
C ASP A 246 2.11 -16.11 7.30
N PRO A 247 2.95 -16.87 8.03
CA PRO A 247 3.79 -16.38 9.13
C PRO A 247 4.64 -15.13 8.80
N LEU A 248 5.04 -14.92 7.55
CA LEU A 248 5.78 -13.75 7.07
C LEU A 248 4.90 -12.49 6.98
N SER A 249 3.58 -12.64 6.84
CA SER A 249 2.61 -11.53 6.91
C SER A 249 2.53 -10.91 8.32
N PHE A 250 3.17 -11.54 9.31
CA PHE A 250 3.38 -11.00 10.64
C PHE A 250 4.85 -10.59 10.81
N ALA A 251 5.27 -9.47 10.21
CA ALA A 251 6.65 -8.97 10.30
C ALA A 251 7.07 -8.76 11.77
N GLY A 252 7.86 -9.70 12.31
CA GLY A 252 8.23 -9.72 13.74
C GLY A 252 7.09 -10.10 14.71
N GLY A 253 5.99 -10.67 14.21
CA GLY A 253 4.80 -11.04 15.00
C GLY A 253 3.75 -9.93 15.14
N ALA A 254 3.90 -8.80 14.44
CA ALA A 254 2.96 -7.68 14.45
C ALA A 254 2.04 -7.68 13.21
N PRO A 255 0.80 -7.18 13.32
CA PRO A 255 -0.07 -6.95 12.17
C PRO A 255 0.44 -5.79 11.30
N VAL A 256 0.04 -5.79 10.03
CA VAL A 256 0.39 -4.75 9.03
C VAL A 256 -0.18 -3.39 9.43
N ILE A 257 -1.42 -3.36 9.94
CA ILE A 257 -2.02 -2.20 10.59
C ILE A 257 -2.70 -2.63 11.88
N LYS A 258 -2.63 -1.77 12.90
CA LYS A 258 -3.22 -1.99 14.22
C LYS A 258 -4.03 -0.77 14.65
N PHE A 259 -5.26 -1.00 15.13
CA PHE A 259 -6.08 0.00 15.80
C PHE A 259 -6.34 -0.47 17.23
N ASP A 260 -5.69 0.14 18.21
CA ASP A 260 -5.94 -0.10 19.64
C ASP A 260 -7.07 0.77 20.22
N SER A 261 -7.53 1.78 19.47
CA SER A 261 -8.66 2.64 19.81
C SER A 261 -9.64 2.77 18.66
N GLY A 262 -10.90 2.48 18.96
CA GLY A 262 -12.01 2.53 18.02
C GLY A 262 -13.34 2.33 18.73
N GLU A 263 -14.40 2.87 18.16
CA GLU A 263 -15.75 2.85 18.73
C GLU A 263 -16.77 2.55 17.63
N VAL A 264 -17.90 1.95 17.99
CA VAL A 264 -19.09 1.89 17.11
C VAL A 264 -20.12 2.90 17.60
N VAL A 265 -20.54 3.83 16.74
CA VAL A 265 -21.52 4.89 17.05
C VAL A 265 -22.81 4.72 16.24
N SER A 266 -23.92 5.22 16.78
CA SER A 266 -25.25 5.19 16.13
C SER A 266 -25.52 6.48 15.36
N GLU A 267 -25.14 6.54 14.09
CA GLU A 267 -25.34 7.72 13.23
C GLU A 267 -26.37 7.47 12.12
N ALA A 268 -27.27 8.45 11.90
CA ALA A 268 -28.37 8.39 10.92
C ALA A 268 -29.30 7.14 10.99
N GLY A 269 -29.21 6.32 12.04
CA GLY A 269 -29.92 5.04 12.18
C GLY A 269 -29.12 3.81 11.73
N LYS A 270 -27.83 3.99 11.42
CA LYS A 270 -26.82 2.96 11.13
C LYS A 270 -25.87 2.79 12.31
N LEU A 271 -25.12 1.70 12.34
CA LEU A 271 -23.95 1.54 13.21
C LEU A 271 -22.69 1.82 12.40
N MET A 272 -21.87 2.75 12.85
CA MET A 272 -20.63 3.17 12.18
C MET A 272 -19.44 2.86 13.10
N LEU A 273 -18.53 2.00 12.65
CA LEU A 273 -17.20 1.86 13.24
C LEU A 273 -16.39 3.13 12.94
N LYS A 274 -15.72 3.71 13.95
CA LYS A 274 -14.84 4.90 13.82
C LYS A 274 -13.57 4.71 14.65
N ALA A 275 -12.43 4.48 13.99
CA ALA A 275 -11.16 4.15 14.65
C ALA A 275 -9.99 5.01 14.18
N GLY A 276 -8.92 5.01 14.99
CA GLY A 276 -7.75 5.85 14.79
C GLY A 276 -7.81 7.17 15.56
N PRO A 277 -6.84 8.08 15.33
CA PRO A 277 -5.73 7.94 14.37
C PRO A 277 -4.76 6.80 14.73
N SER A 278 -4.16 6.17 13.71
CA SER A 278 -3.10 5.17 13.85
C SER A 278 -2.10 5.23 12.69
N LEU A 279 -1.07 4.38 12.72
CA LEU A 279 -0.15 4.19 11.62
C LEU A 279 -0.61 3.01 10.75
N PHE A 280 -0.86 3.27 9.46
CA PHE A 280 -1.04 2.25 8.43
C PHE A 280 0.29 2.08 7.69
N ALA A 281 0.75 0.85 7.46
CA ALA A 281 1.98 0.59 6.71
C ALA A 281 1.92 -0.78 6.01
N VAL A 282 1.44 -0.82 4.76
CA VAL A 282 1.43 -2.05 3.96
C VAL A 282 2.62 -2.12 3.02
N SER A 283 3.46 -3.13 3.22
CA SER A 283 4.52 -3.53 2.29
C SER A 283 3.97 -4.56 1.31
N VAL A 284 3.62 -4.13 0.09
CA VAL A 284 3.16 -5.02 -0.98
C VAL A 284 4.37 -5.43 -1.83
N PRO A 285 4.81 -6.70 -1.82
CA PRO A 285 5.85 -7.18 -2.72
C PRO A 285 5.29 -7.31 -4.14
N ILE A 286 5.80 -6.51 -5.08
CA ILE A 286 5.32 -6.41 -6.46
C ILE A 286 6.06 -7.43 -7.36
N THR A 287 7.39 -7.40 -7.37
CA THR A 287 8.27 -8.40 -8.00
C THR A 287 9.42 -8.76 -7.05
N GLY A 288 10.32 -9.67 -7.42
CA GLY A 288 11.29 -10.31 -6.50
C GLY A 288 12.08 -9.35 -5.59
N ASP A 289 12.58 -8.24 -6.12
CA ASP A 289 13.32 -7.21 -5.35
C ASP A 289 12.48 -5.96 -4.99
N LEU A 290 11.23 -5.85 -5.45
CA LEU A 290 10.42 -4.62 -5.34
C LEU A 290 9.33 -4.73 -4.28
N VAL A 291 9.51 -4.06 -3.14
CA VAL A 291 8.54 -4.01 -2.04
C VAL A 291 7.97 -2.59 -1.86
N LEU A 292 6.75 -2.38 -2.35
CA LEU A 292 6.02 -1.12 -2.29
C LEU A 292 5.47 -0.89 -0.86
N THR A 293 6.17 -0.09 -0.05
CA THR A 293 5.79 0.15 1.36
C THR A 293 4.94 1.42 1.50
N LEU A 294 3.63 1.27 1.32
CA LEU A 294 2.63 2.33 1.47
C LEU A 294 2.35 2.59 2.95
N LYS A 295 3.03 3.60 3.51
CA LYS A 295 2.82 4.10 4.87
C LYS A 295 1.94 5.37 4.87
N ILE A 296 0.91 5.37 5.71
CA ILE A 296 -0.04 6.47 5.87
C ILE A 296 -0.08 6.84 7.36
N THR A 297 0.30 8.08 7.68
CA THR A 297 0.26 8.67 9.02
C THR A 297 -1.13 9.25 9.31
N GLY A 298 -1.46 9.40 10.60
CA GLY A 298 -2.74 9.94 11.03
C GLY A 298 -3.97 9.11 10.61
N THR A 299 -3.79 7.84 10.24
CA THR A 299 -4.81 7.06 9.53
C THR A 299 -6.07 6.89 10.37
N GLN A 300 -7.20 7.31 9.82
CA GLN A 300 -8.55 7.14 10.36
C GLN A 300 -9.30 6.09 9.53
N ILE A 301 -10.22 5.37 10.19
CA ILE A 301 -11.14 4.45 9.51
C ILE A 301 -12.57 4.72 9.95
N GLU A 302 -13.48 4.80 8.99
CA GLU A 302 -14.93 4.82 9.19
C GLU A 302 -15.58 3.75 8.30
N ALA A 303 -16.50 2.94 8.85
CA ALA A 303 -17.24 1.97 8.07
C ALA A 303 -18.61 1.66 8.66
N GLU A 304 -19.60 1.37 7.83
CA GLU A 304 -20.92 0.89 8.26
C GLU A 304 -20.83 -0.58 8.67
N VAL A 305 -21.19 -0.89 9.91
CA VAL A 305 -21.29 -2.26 10.41
C VAL A 305 -22.65 -2.85 10.03
N VAL A 306 -22.62 -3.91 9.24
CA VAL A 306 -23.83 -4.60 8.73
C VAL A 306 -23.79 -6.07 9.12
N GLU A 307 -24.93 -6.65 9.47
CA GLU A 307 -25.09 -8.10 9.63
C GLU A 307 -25.53 -8.72 8.28
N VAL A 308 -24.74 -9.66 7.76
CA VAL A 308 -25.02 -10.42 6.53
C VAL A 308 -24.92 -11.91 6.85
N ASP A 309 -26.03 -12.63 6.67
CA ASP A 309 -26.15 -14.08 6.93
C ASP A 309 -25.56 -14.55 8.28
N GLY A 310 -25.75 -13.73 9.33
CA GLY A 310 -25.30 -13.99 10.70
C GLY A 310 -23.86 -13.56 11.02
N HIS A 311 -23.14 -12.99 10.05
CA HIS A 311 -21.78 -12.47 10.19
C HIS A 311 -21.78 -10.94 10.19
N LEU A 312 -20.86 -10.33 10.93
CA LEU A 312 -20.65 -8.88 10.88
C LEU A 312 -19.63 -8.54 9.79
N VAL A 313 -19.99 -7.60 8.92
CA VAL A 313 -19.15 -7.12 7.81
C VAL A 313 -19.15 -5.59 7.76
N LEU A 314 -18.11 -5.03 7.14
CA LEU A 314 -17.95 -3.59 6.92
C LEU A 314 -18.37 -3.22 5.49
N ARG A 315 -19.25 -2.24 5.37
CA ARG A 315 -19.72 -1.67 4.09
C ARG A 315 -19.51 -0.17 4.07
N ASN A 316 -19.42 0.41 2.87
CA ASN A 316 -19.12 1.83 2.69
C ASN A 316 -17.89 2.28 3.53
N GLY A 317 -16.88 1.41 3.58
CA GLY A 317 -15.67 1.60 4.39
C GLY A 317 -14.76 2.64 3.77
N ARG A 318 -14.08 3.40 4.63
CA ARG A 318 -13.23 4.53 4.31
C ARG A 318 -11.99 4.46 5.18
N LEU A 319 -10.82 4.60 4.58
CA LEU A 319 -9.51 4.51 5.22
C LEU A 319 -8.65 5.63 4.63
N GLY A 320 -8.37 6.64 5.43
CA GLY A 320 -7.71 7.84 4.94
C GLY A 320 -6.77 8.48 5.96
N GLY A 321 -5.86 9.31 5.47
CA GLY A 321 -4.79 9.92 6.24
C GLY A 321 -3.78 10.62 5.31
N VAL A 322 -2.53 10.70 5.76
CA VAL A 322 -1.48 11.49 5.09
C VAL A 322 -0.31 10.59 4.67
N ILE A 323 0.20 10.77 3.45
CA ILE A 323 1.47 10.17 3.00
C ILE A 323 2.57 11.20 3.22
N ASP A 324 3.39 11.01 4.27
CA ASP A 324 4.53 11.88 4.57
C ASP A 324 5.66 11.80 3.54
N ALA A 325 6.49 12.85 3.49
CA ALA A 325 7.55 13.01 2.51
C ALA A 325 8.57 11.86 2.50
N VAL A 326 8.97 11.37 3.69
CA VAL A 326 9.86 10.21 3.83
C VAL A 326 9.25 8.97 3.18
N THR A 327 7.95 8.73 3.37
CA THR A 327 7.28 7.59 2.72
C THR A 327 7.25 7.75 1.21
N ALA A 328 6.88 8.93 0.71
CA ALA A 328 6.83 9.20 -0.73
C ALA A 328 8.20 8.98 -1.41
N ASP A 329 9.30 9.27 -0.72
CA ASP A 329 10.68 9.05 -1.19
C ASP A 329 11.07 7.56 -1.26
N THR A 330 10.62 6.77 -0.27
CA THR A 330 10.85 5.31 -0.26
C THR A 330 10.04 4.53 -1.30
N LEU A 331 8.99 5.12 -1.86
CA LEU A 331 8.14 4.50 -2.88
C LEU A 331 8.74 4.69 -4.28
N ARG A 332 9.45 3.68 -4.78
CA ARG A 332 10.13 3.68 -6.09
C ARG A 332 9.69 2.50 -6.96
N GLY A 333 10.24 2.34 -8.16
CA GLY A 333 9.83 1.31 -9.12
C GLY A 333 8.55 1.65 -9.89
N LEU A 334 8.18 2.93 -9.95
CA LEU A 334 6.99 3.42 -10.64
C LEU A 334 7.35 3.83 -12.08
N GLU A 335 6.77 3.17 -13.08
CA GLU A 335 6.97 3.49 -14.50
C GLU A 335 5.68 4.05 -15.10
N PHE A 336 5.75 5.27 -15.65
CA PHE A 336 4.63 5.91 -16.35
C PHE A 336 5.15 6.75 -17.53
N GLU A 337 5.32 6.12 -18.70
CA GLU A 337 5.83 6.76 -19.93
C GLU A 337 5.11 8.08 -20.26
N ASP A 338 3.77 8.12 -20.13
CA ASP A 338 2.91 9.27 -20.45
C ASP A 338 3.25 10.55 -19.64
N ILE A 339 3.89 10.42 -18.48
CA ILE A 339 4.30 11.55 -17.62
C ILE A 339 5.82 11.65 -17.43
N GLY A 340 6.58 10.78 -18.09
CA GLY A 340 8.05 10.74 -18.03
C GLY A 340 8.65 10.16 -16.75
N LEU A 341 7.87 9.42 -15.95
CA LEU A 341 8.37 8.80 -14.71
C LEU A 341 9.04 7.46 -15.00
N ARG A 342 10.24 7.27 -14.44
CA ARG A 342 11.10 6.10 -14.67
C ARG A 342 11.23 5.28 -13.38
N PRO A 343 11.55 3.97 -13.44
CA PRO A 343 11.63 3.11 -12.26
C PRO A 343 12.55 3.59 -11.12
N GLU A 344 13.59 4.38 -11.42
CA GLU A 344 14.47 4.95 -10.39
C GLU A 344 13.91 6.17 -9.64
N ASP A 345 12.89 6.84 -10.20
CA ASP A 345 12.26 8.03 -9.62
C ASP A 345 11.31 7.62 -8.47
N SER A 346 11.26 8.42 -7.40
CA SER A 346 10.35 8.16 -6.27
C SER A 346 8.95 8.74 -6.49
N LEU A 347 7.98 8.36 -5.66
CA LEU A 347 6.67 9.02 -5.62
C LEU A 347 6.80 10.48 -5.16
N LEU A 348 7.76 10.81 -4.28
CA LEU A 348 8.10 12.19 -3.93
C LEU A 348 8.55 12.95 -5.18
N ASP A 349 9.46 12.39 -5.97
CA ASP A 349 9.91 13.01 -7.22
C ASP A 349 8.77 13.13 -8.21
N ALA A 350 7.96 12.09 -8.37
CA ALA A 350 6.77 12.08 -9.23
C ALA A 350 5.82 13.25 -8.91
N ILE A 351 5.53 13.45 -7.63
CA ILE A 351 4.63 14.49 -7.11
C ILE A 351 5.28 15.87 -7.16
N PHE A 352 6.40 16.07 -6.49
CA PHE A 352 6.90 17.41 -6.18
C PHE A 352 7.88 17.97 -7.23
N ALA A 353 8.61 17.12 -7.97
CA ALA A 353 9.63 17.54 -8.93
C ALA A 353 9.25 17.31 -10.41
N ASN A 354 8.77 16.12 -10.78
CA ASN A 354 8.48 15.72 -12.16
C ASN A 354 7.21 16.38 -12.72
N SER A 355 6.01 15.97 -12.27
CA SER A 355 4.77 16.39 -12.92
C SER A 355 3.47 16.19 -12.13
N LEU A 356 3.33 15.16 -11.30
CA LEU A 356 2.05 14.79 -10.68
C LEU A 356 1.49 15.88 -9.75
N GLY A 357 2.32 16.73 -9.12
CA GLY A 357 1.85 17.86 -8.32
C GLY A 357 1.05 18.91 -9.10
N VAL A 358 1.20 18.98 -10.44
CA VAL A 358 0.29 19.74 -11.32
C VAL A 358 -1.07 19.06 -11.39
N PHE A 359 -1.07 17.74 -11.54
CA PHE A 359 -2.23 16.89 -11.80
C PHE A 359 -3.09 16.65 -10.55
N LEU A 360 -2.45 16.51 -9.39
CA LEU A 360 -3.04 16.52 -8.05
C LEU A 360 -3.48 17.94 -7.61
N ALA A 361 -3.21 18.97 -8.41
CA ALA A 361 -3.51 20.37 -8.15
C ALA A 361 -2.95 20.90 -6.80
N LEU A 362 -1.75 20.45 -6.43
CA LEU A 362 -1.06 20.92 -5.22
C LEU A 362 -0.62 22.39 -5.36
N PRO A 363 -0.56 23.16 -4.26
CA PRO A 363 -0.12 24.55 -4.31
C PRO A 363 1.30 24.68 -4.88
N ALA A 364 1.56 25.81 -5.51
CA ALA A 364 2.90 26.19 -5.96
C ALA A 364 3.29 27.52 -5.31
N GLN A 365 4.52 27.59 -4.80
CA GLN A 365 5.10 28.77 -4.19
C GLN A 365 5.13 29.94 -5.20
N PRO A 366 4.69 31.15 -4.83
CA PRO A 366 4.47 32.23 -5.79
C PRO A 366 5.77 32.81 -6.34
N ASP A 367 5.71 33.41 -7.54
CA ASP A 367 6.81 34.10 -8.25
C ASP A 367 7.63 35.12 -7.41
N THR A 368 7.08 35.57 -6.28
CA THR A 368 7.68 36.54 -5.36
C THR A 368 8.36 35.91 -4.14
N SER A 369 8.28 34.59 -3.97
CA SER A 369 8.94 33.84 -2.89
C SER A 369 10.39 33.49 -3.25
N MET A 370 11.15 32.98 -2.27
CA MET A 370 12.51 32.47 -2.51
C MET A 370 12.51 31.12 -3.25
N PHE A 371 11.38 30.40 -3.22
CA PHE A 371 11.22 29.03 -3.74
C PHE A 371 10.16 28.98 -4.85
N ALA A 372 10.06 30.04 -5.65
CA ALA A 372 9.04 30.22 -6.66
C ALA A 372 8.92 29.02 -7.63
N GLY A 373 7.71 28.50 -7.78
CA GLY A 373 7.40 27.32 -8.61
C GLY A 373 7.53 25.97 -7.89
N CYS A 374 8.21 25.89 -6.75
CA CYS A 374 8.25 24.68 -5.92
C CYS A 374 6.87 24.33 -5.36
N ARG A 375 6.66 23.06 -5.03
CA ARG A 375 5.39 22.52 -4.55
C ARG A 375 5.34 22.49 -3.03
N THR A 376 4.14 22.58 -2.47
CA THR A 376 3.87 22.21 -1.07
C THR A 376 2.99 20.97 -1.01
N PRO A 377 2.97 20.24 0.12
CA PRO A 377 1.89 19.33 0.47
C PRO A 377 0.54 20.06 0.58
N ASP A 378 -0.53 19.31 0.84
CA ASP A 378 -1.86 19.86 1.11
C ASP A 378 -2.32 19.75 2.56
N ILE A 379 -1.70 18.90 3.38
CA ILE A 379 -1.95 18.82 4.82
C ILE A 379 -0.72 19.29 5.60
N ASP A 380 -0.93 20.34 6.41
CA ASP A 380 -0.01 20.92 7.40
C ASP A 380 -0.18 20.13 8.73
N VAL A 381 0.71 19.17 8.97
CA VAL A 381 0.54 18.08 9.95
C VAL A 381 0.97 18.48 11.35
N ASP A 382 2.14 19.10 11.50
CA ASP A 382 2.65 19.52 12.81
C ASP A 382 2.28 20.97 13.18
N ARG A 383 1.74 21.73 12.22
CA ARG A 383 1.23 23.09 12.36
C ARG A 383 2.31 24.14 12.61
N ASP A 384 3.56 23.87 12.19
CA ASP A 384 4.62 24.88 12.03
C ASP A 384 4.52 25.61 10.67
N GLY A 385 4.01 24.92 9.63
CA GLY A 385 3.53 25.49 8.36
C GLY A 385 3.93 24.66 7.14
N TYR A 386 3.18 24.80 6.03
CA TYR A 386 3.39 24.04 4.80
C TYR A 386 4.86 23.91 4.33
N GLU A 387 5.35 22.68 4.32
CA GLU A 387 6.65 22.30 3.78
C GLU A 387 6.78 22.64 2.28
N ILE A 388 8.03 22.80 1.81
CA ILE A 388 8.33 23.12 0.42
C ILE A 388 9.33 22.13 -0.17
N PHE A 389 8.93 21.44 -1.24
CA PHE A 389 9.76 20.51 -1.98
C PHE A 389 10.14 21.09 -3.35
N CYS A 390 11.44 21.09 -3.64
CA CYS A 390 12.03 21.72 -4.81
C CYS A 390 13.00 20.80 -5.57
N ASP A 391 12.86 20.74 -6.89
CA ASP A 391 13.98 20.59 -7.81
C ASP A 391 14.66 21.96 -7.99
N THR A 392 15.85 22.17 -7.43
CA THR A 392 16.64 23.40 -7.67
C THR A 392 17.69 23.30 -8.78
N ASN A 393 17.67 22.20 -9.56
CA ASN A 393 18.53 21.94 -10.73
C ASN A 393 20.04 22.10 -10.41
N SER A 394 20.47 21.79 -9.19
CA SER A 394 21.84 22.09 -8.73
C SER A 394 22.92 21.23 -9.39
N ASP A 395 22.53 20.09 -9.96
CA ASP A 395 23.36 19.17 -10.74
C ASP A 395 23.56 19.60 -12.22
N ASN A 396 22.71 20.50 -12.73
CA ASN A 396 22.56 20.89 -14.14
C ASN A 396 21.96 19.81 -15.07
N ASN A 397 21.35 18.74 -14.56
CA ASN A 397 20.69 17.74 -15.40
C ASN A 397 19.25 18.14 -15.73
N MET A 398 19.05 18.83 -16.84
CA MET A 398 17.71 19.26 -17.28
C MET A 398 16.79 18.10 -17.72
N GLU A 399 17.30 16.87 -17.81
CA GLU A 399 16.55 15.68 -18.26
C GLU A 399 15.98 14.83 -17.11
N THR A 400 16.32 15.12 -15.84
CA THR A 400 15.77 14.44 -14.65
C THR A 400 15.22 15.45 -13.65
N LYS A 401 14.09 15.13 -13.00
CA LYS A 401 13.48 16.00 -12.00
C LYS A 401 13.39 15.28 -10.67
N VAL A 402 14.32 15.61 -9.78
CA VAL A 402 14.47 15.02 -8.45
C VAL A 402 14.39 16.13 -7.41
N VAL A 403 13.79 15.86 -6.25
CA VAL A 403 13.79 16.80 -5.13
C VAL A 403 15.20 16.89 -4.53
N ASP A 404 15.85 18.06 -4.60
CA ASP A 404 17.21 18.29 -4.07
C ASP A 404 17.26 19.31 -2.91
N LEU A 405 16.10 19.83 -2.53
CA LEU A 405 15.89 20.77 -1.44
C LEU A 405 14.49 20.61 -0.84
N CYS A 406 14.47 20.54 0.50
CA CYS A 406 13.31 20.49 1.36
C CYS A 406 13.34 21.74 2.27
N VAL A 407 12.20 22.34 2.60
CA VAL A 407 12.09 23.46 3.54
C VAL A 407 10.95 23.21 4.52
N ASP A 408 11.24 23.31 5.82
CA ASP A 408 10.24 23.27 6.91
C ASP A 408 9.37 24.53 6.89
N GLY A 409 8.21 24.49 7.56
CA GLY A 409 7.40 25.69 7.83
C GLY A 409 8.09 26.68 8.77
N ASP A 410 8.93 26.24 9.72
CA ASP A 410 9.84 27.15 10.47
C ASP A 410 10.84 27.90 9.56
N GLY A 411 10.99 27.46 8.30
CA GLY A 411 11.87 28.03 7.29
C GLY A 411 13.27 27.41 7.26
N THR A 412 13.51 26.31 7.98
CA THR A 412 14.76 25.56 7.93
C THR A 412 14.94 24.91 6.56
N VAL A 413 16.00 25.30 5.86
CA VAL A 413 16.32 24.82 4.51
C VAL A 413 17.31 23.67 4.60
N ILE A 414 16.94 22.51 4.05
CA ILE A 414 17.74 21.29 4.00
C ILE A 414 17.94 20.89 2.52
N ARG A 415 19.07 20.25 2.23
CA ARG A 415 19.46 19.80 0.89
C ARG A 415 20.07 18.41 0.97
N ASP A 416 19.99 17.70 -0.14
CA ASP A 416 20.64 16.40 -0.30
C ASP A 416 22.16 16.51 -0.11
N GLU A 417 22.74 15.57 0.63
CA GLU A 417 24.18 15.49 0.88
C GLU A 417 24.77 14.21 0.28
N VAL A 418 25.52 14.34 -0.82
CA VAL A 418 26.23 13.22 -1.46
C VAL A 418 27.56 12.97 -0.76
N VAL A 419 27.57 12.06 0.21
CA VAL A 419 28.76 11.65 0.97
C VAL A 419 29.43 10.47 0.27
N GLY A 420 30.14 10.77 -0.81
CA GLY A 420 30.94 9.81 -1.58
C GLY A 420 30.10 8.98 -2.55
N ALA A 421 29.44 7.93 -2.04
CA ALA A 421 28.55 7.05 -2.81
C ALA A 421 27.18 6.84 -2.12
N VAL A 422 26.94 7.53 -1.01
CA VAL A 422 25.66 7.59 -0.32
C VAL A 422 25.12 9.00 -0.52
N THR A 423 23.95 9.12 -1.15
CA THR A 423 23.13 10.32 -1.04
C THR A 423 22.35 10.21 0.27
N LYS A 424 22.43 11.23 1.11
CA LYS A 424 21.44 11.44 2.18
C LYS A 424 20.36 12.37 1.62
N HIS A 425 19.12 11.91 1.58
CA HIS A 425 18.01 12.72 1.07
C HIS A 425 17.56 13.77 2.10
N CYS A 426 17.06 14.92 1.65
CA CYS A 426 16.64 15.99 2.56
C CYS A 426 15.44 15.58 3.42
N THR A 427 14.55 14.73 2.91
CA THR A 427 13.45 14.04 3.60
C THR A 427 13.89 13.34 4.90
N GLU A 428 15.06 12.70 4.91
CA GLU A 428 15.65 11.99 6.06
C GLU A 428 16.16 12.94 7.18
N ALA A 429 15.72 14.19 7.21
CA ALA A 429 16.05 15.15 8.26
C ALA A 429 15.29 14.87 9.56
N VAL A 430 15.94 15.21 10.68
CA VAL A 430 15.35 15.14 12.01
C VAL A 430 15.49 16.46 12.75
N ASP A 431 14.60 16.69 13.71
CA ASP A 431 14.55 17.88 14.56
C ASP A 431 15.61 17.85 15.68
N GLY A 432 15.48 18.75 16.66
CA GLY A 432 16.38 18.82 17.82
C GLY A 432 16.21 17.67 18.83
N ASP A 433 15.07 16.98 18.82
CA ASP A 433 14.68 15.91 19.74
C ASP A 433 14.78 14.50 19.09
N GLY A 434 14.98 14.44 17.77
CA GLY A 434 15.17 13.21 16.98
C GLY A 434 13.92 12.71 16.24
N LYS A 435 12.85 13.52 16.14
CA LYS A 435 11.70 13.24 15.26
C LYS A 435 12.04 13.54 13.80
N PRO A 436 11.37 12.93 12.80
CA PRO A 436 11.41 13.43 11.43
C PRO A 436 10.99 14.91 11.39
N ARG A 437 11.59 15.68 10.47
CA ARG A 437 11.15 17.05 10.16
C ARG A 437 10.02 17.06 9.15
N PHE A 438 10.26 16.42 8.01
CA PHE A 438 9.33 16.42 6.89
C PHE A 438 8.19 15.40 7.10
N VAL A 439 7.12 15.87 7.74
CA VAL A 439 5.94 15.11 8.22
C VAL A 439 4.62 15.56 7.61
N ASP A 440 4.56 16.75 7.00
CA ASP A 440 3.50 17.13 6.08
C ASP A 440 3.41 16.11 4.94
N GLY A 441 2.25 16.08 4.28
CA GLY A 441 2.07 15.13 3.21
C GLY A 441 0.78 15.26 2.44
N ILE A 442 0.55 14.25 1.62
CA ILE A 442 -0.55 14.23 0.66
C ILE A 442 -1.74 13.48 1.23
N SER A 443 -2.92 14.11 1.19
CA SER A 443 -4.17 13.47 1.61
C SER A 443 -4.58 12.33 0.68
N VAL A 444 -4.94 11.19 1.29
CA VAL A 444 -5.39 9.97 0.62
C VAL A 444 -6.63 9.40 1.33
N GLU A 445 -7.59 8.92 0.53
CA GLU A 445 -8.74 8.12 0.96
C GLU A 445 -8.79 6.84 0.11
N LEU A 446 -8.92 5.70 0.78
CA LEU A 446 -9.19 4.40 0.19
C LEU A 446 -10.58 3.94 0.62
N ASN A 447 -11.48 3.77 -0.36
CA ASN A 447 -12.79 3.16 -0.14
C ASN A 447 -12.65 1.63 -0.10
N PHE A 448 -13.30 0.97 0.86
CA PHE A 448 -13.24 -0.49 1.00
C PHE A 448 -14.57 -1.16 1.41
N GLU A 449 -14.67 -2.46 1.16
CA GLU A 449 -15.76 -3.35 1.63
C GLU A 449 -15.17 -4.71 2.04
N THR A 450 -15.83 -5.46 2.94
CA THR A 450 -15.30 -6.76 3.44
C THR A 450 -16.18 -7.99 3.17
N ALA A 451 -15.55 -9.15 3.00
CA ALA A 451 -16.19 -10.47 3.07
C ALA A 451 -15.97 -11.10 4.47
N PRO A 452 -16.88 -11.97 4.96
CA PRO A 452 -16.61 -12.77 6.16
C PRO A 452 -15.58 -13.86 5.84
N ALA A 453 -14.74 -14.24 6.80
CA ALA A 453 -13.69 -15.24 6.59
C ALA A 453 -13.46 -16.12 7.82
N THR A 454 -12.85 -17.30 7.62
CA THR A 454 -12.34 -18.17 8.68
C THR A 454 -10.81 -18.18 8.61
N LEU A 455 -10.13 -17.43 9.47
CA LEU A 455 -8.67 -17.33 9.45
C LEU A 455 -8.03 -18.52 10.19
N LEU A 456 -7.00 -19.11 9.60
CA LEU A 456 -6.27 -20.28 10.12
C LEU A 456 -4.77 -19.99 10.30
N GLU A 457 -4.23 -20.47 11.42
CA GLU A 457 -2.80 -20.58 11.70
C GLU A 457 -2.19 -21.73 10.87
N GLN A 458 -0.99 -21.54 10.31
CA GLN A 458 -0.22 -22.55 9.55
C GLN A 458 0.44 -23.62 10.45
#